data_AF-A0A932BYC8-F1
#
_entry.id   AF-A0A932BYC8-F1
#
_cell.length_a   1.000
_cell.length_b   1.000
_cell.length_c   1.000
_cell.angle_alpha   90.00
_cell.angle_beta   90.00
_cell.angle_gamma   90.00
#
_symmetry.space_group_name_H-M   'P 1'
#
loop_
_entity.id
_entity.type
_entity.pdbx_description
1 polymer ?
#
loop_
_entity_poly.entity_id
_entity_poly.type
_entity_poly.pdbx_seq_one_letter_code
_entity_poly.pdbx_strand_id
1 'polypeptide(L)'
;MAHRDPVPARHEYPEIDAAALDAARAADQVLAAAVAAGSARWTRYLAPMPDRFRDEPIPVLRAAARAARAAFGVKDSIRDVLPPSVTEPFLEAIDRLLKLIARWEMHRHD
;
A
#
# COMPACT_ATOMS: atom_id res chain seq x y z
N MET A 1 26.65 20.52 -0.30
CA MET A 1 25.63 19.66 -0.92
C MET A 1 25.41 18.49 0.01
N ALA A 2 24.22 18.33 0.61
CA ALA A 2 23.97 17.25 1.55
C ALA A 2 24.03 15.91 0.81
N HIS A 3 24.95 15.04 1.22
CA HIS A 3 24.99 13.65 0.79
C HIS A 3 23.73 12.99 1.39
N ARG A 4 22.65 12.90 0.59
CA ARG A 4 21.55 12.00 0.93
C ARG A 4 22.12 10.61 0.76
N ASP A 5 22.31 9.88 1.86
CA ASP A 5 22.61 8.47 1.81
C ASP A 5 21.66 7.79 0.80
N PRO A 6 22.17 6.93 -0.10
CA PRO A 6 21.32 6.24 -1.04
C PRO A 6 20.27 5.45 -0.25
N VAL A 7 19.00 5.66 -0.61
CA VAL A 7 17.90 4.88 -0.02
C VAL A 7 18.15 3.41 -0.40
N PRO A 8 18.21 2.49 0.56
CA PRO A 8 18.45 1.08 0.27
C PRO A 8 17.45 0.56 -0.75
N ALA A 9 17.92 -0.25 -1.68
CA ALA A 9 17.04 -0.81 -2.68
C ALA A 9 16.11 -1.84 -2.03
N ARG A 10 14.84 -1.89 -2.45
CA ARG A 10 13.82 -2.71 -1.77
C ARG A 10 14.16 -4.21 -1.72
N HIS A 11 14.89 -4.71 -2.71
CA HIS A 11 15.35 -6.11 -2.78
C HIS A 11 16.36 -6.49 -1.68
N GLU A 12 16.97 -5.52 -1.01
CA GLU A 12 17.81 -5.75 0.17
C GLU A 12 16.97 -6.15 1.41
N TYR A 13 15.65 -5.94 1.35
CA TYR A 13 14.67 -6.29 2.38
C TYR A 13 13.56 -7.17 1.80
N PRO A 14 13.84 -8.48 1.56
CA PRO A 14 12.96 -9.36 0.81
C PRO A 14 11.57 -9.53 1.43
N GLU A 15 11.45 -9.42 2.77
CA GLU A 15 10.15 -9.47 3.45
C GLU A 15 9.28 -8.23 3.16
N ILE A 16 9.89 -7.04 3.03
CA ILE A 16 9.20 -5.79 2.68
C ILE A 16 8.86 -5.79 1.19
N ASP A 17 9.79 -6.25 0.34
CA ASP A 17 9.55 -6.41 -1.10
C ASP A 17 8.36 -7.34 -1.37
N ALA A 18 8.35 -8.53 -0.76
CA ALA A 18 7.25 -9.48 -0.90
C ALA A 18 5.92 -8.90 -0.41
N ALA A 19 5.91 -8.24 0.76
CA ALA A 19 4.71 -7.61 1.28
C ALA A 19 4.21 -6.44 0.40
N ALA A 20 5.12 -5.68 -0.21
CA ALA A 20 4.78 -4.63 -1.16
C ALA A 20 4.16 -5.20 -2.44
N LEU A 21 4.70 -6.30 -2.96
CA LEU A 21 4.13 -7.00 -4.12
C LEU A 21 2.74 -7.59 -3.82
N ASP A 22 2.53 -8.15 -2.62
CA ASP A 22 1.22 -8.63 -2.21
C ASP A 22 0.21 -7.47 -2.07
N ALA A 23 0.63 -6.33 -1.51
CA ALA A 23 -0.17 -5.12 -1.46
C ALA A 23 -0.49 -4.57 -2.87
N ALA A 24 0.45 -4.64 -3.81
CA ALA A 24 0.24 -4.24 -5.20
C ALA A 24 -0.83 -5.10 -5.89
N ARG A 25 -0.74 -6.43 -5.75
CA ARG A 25 -1.73 -7.36 -6.31
C ARG A 25 -3.12 -7.14 -5.73
N ALA A 26 -3.21 -6.94 -4.41
CA ALA A 26 -4.48 -6.63 -3.77
C ALA A 26 -5.01 -5.24 -4.18
N ALA A 27 -4.13 -4.27 -4.41
CA ALA A 27 -4.48 -2.96 -4.96
C ALA A 27 -5.06 -3.07 -6.38
N ASP A 28 -4.51 -3.94 -7.24
CA ASP A 28 -5.08 -4.22 -8.57
C ASP A 28 -6.50 -4.80 -8.45
N GLN A 29 -6.70 -5.75 -7.55
CA GLN A 29 -8.00 -6.40 -7.34
C GLN A 29 -9.06 -5.40 -6.87
N VAL A 30 -8.73 -4.56 -5.89
CA VAL A 30 -9.69 -3.55 -5.39
C VAL A 30 -9.93 -2.44 -6.41
N LEU A 31 -8.92 -2.08 -7.22
CA LEU A 31 -9.10 -1.14 -8.33
C LEU A 31 -10.03 -1.72 -9.40
N ALA A 32 -9.83 -2.98 -9.80
CA ALA A 32 -10.70 -3.66 -10.75
C ALA A 32 -12.14 -3.73 -10.22
N ALA A 33 -12.32 -4.04 -8.93
CA ALA A 33 -13.64 -4.03 -8.29
C ALA A 33 -14.26 -2.62 -8.27
N ALA A 34 -13.48 -1.57 -8.01
CA ALA A 34 -13.95 -0.17 -8.05
C ALA A 34 -14.42 0.24 -9.45
N VAL A 35 -13.69 -0.18 -10.49
CA VAL A 35 -14.07 0.03 -11.90
C VAL A 35 -15.36 -0.73 -12.22
N ALA A 36 -15.45 -2.01 -11.85
CA ALA A 36 -16.64 -2.82 -12.08
C ALA A 36 -17.89 -2.29 -11.36
N ALA A 37 -17.71 -1.72 -10.17
CA ALA A 37 -18.77 -1.06 -9.40
C ALA A 37 -19.14 0.35 -9.93
N GLY A 38 -18.44 0.85 -10.97
CA GLY A 38 -18.68 2.18 -11.53
C GLY A 38 -18.31 3.34 -10.60
N SER A 39 -17.53 3.08 -9.54
CA SER A 39 -17.18 4.10 -8.56
C SER A 39 -16.03 4.97 -9.07
N ALA A 40 -16.35 6.09 -9.74
CA ALA A 40 -15.34 7.02 -10.28
C ALA A 40 -14.41 7.58 -9.19
N ARG A 41 -14.95 7.85 -7.99
CA ARG A 41 -14.18 8.33 -6.83
C ARG A 41 -13.13 7.31 -6.40
N TRP A 42 -13.54 6.06 -6.12
CA TRP A 42 -12.62 5.01 -5.67
C TRP A 42 -11.65 4.59 -6.76
N THR A 43 -12.10 4.54 -8.02
CA THR A 43 -11.23 4.28 -9.18
C THR A 43 -10.11 5.31 -9.24
N ARG A 44 -10.43 6.61 -9.18
CA ARG A 44 -9.42 7.68 -9.20
C ARG A 44 -8.49 7.62 -8.00
N TYR A 45 -9.01 7.30 -6.82
CA TYR A 45 -8.24 7.21 -5.59
C TYR A 45 -7.24 6.04 -5.60
N LEU A 46 -7.68 4.88 -6.10
CA LEU A 46 -6.90 3.64 -6.11
C LEU A 46 -5.97 3.51 -7.29
N ALA A 47 -6.25 4.18 -8.42
CA ALA A 47 -5.47 4.10 -9.65
C ALA A 47 -3.94 4.17 -9.46
N PRO A 48 -3.37 5.08 -8.64
CA PRO A 48 -1.92 5.14 -8.49
C PRO A 48 -1.33 4.09 -7.51
N MET A 49 -2.16 3.36 -6.76
CA MET A 49 -1.68 2.51 -5.66
C MET A 49 -0.88 1.28 -6.12
N PRO A 50 -1.31 0.52 -7.15
CA PRO A 50 -0.55 -0.66 -7.58
C PRO A 50 0.89 -0.32 -7.97
N ASP A 51 1.07 0.71 -8.81
CA ASP A 51 2.41 1.13 -9.26
C ASP A 51 3.27 1.65 -8.11
N ARG A 52 2.67 2.43 -7.20
CA ARG A 52 3.38 2.86 -5.98
C ARG A 52 3.86 1.68 -5.14
N PHE A 53 3.07 0.63 -5.02
CA PHE A 53 3.50 -0.56 -4.29
C PHE A 53 4.54 -1.39 -5.05
N ARG A 54 4.62 -1.31 -6.39
CA ARG A 54 5.61 -2.04 -7.19
C ARG A 54 6.97 -1.37 -7.21
N ASP A 55 7.02 -0.05 -7.31
CA ASP A 55 8.23 0.64 -7.74
C ASP A 55 8.84 1.57 -6.68
N GLU A 56 8.06 1.99 -5.68
CA GLU A 56 8.52 2.98 -4.72
C GLU A 56 9.52 2.39 -3.70
N PRO A 57 10.50 3.19 -3.26
CA PRO A 57 11.41 2.79 -2.20
C PRO A 57 10.72 2.76 -0.84
N ILE A 58 11.32 2.06 0.13
CA ILE A 58 10.76 1.82 1.48
C ILE A 58 10.23 3.10 2.17
N PRO A 59 10.93 4.25 2.15
CA PRO A 59 10.42 5.48 2.78
C PRO A 59 9.13 6.01 2.16
N VAL A 60 8.93 5.80 0.85
CA VAL A 60 7.74 6.25 0.12
C VAL A 60 6.61 5.22 0.22
N LEU A 61 6.94 3.93 0.28
CA LEU A 61 5.96 2.85 0.53
C LEU A 61 5.13 3.09 1.79
N ARG A 62 5.75 3.63 2.85
CA ARG A 62 5.01 3.97 4.08
C ARG A 62 3.89 4.96 3.83
N ALA A 63 4.16 6.00 3.04
CA ALA A 63 3.18 7.02 2.71
C ALA A 63 2.06 6.45 1.84
N ALA A 64 2.41 5.63 0.84
CA ALA A 64 1.44 4.94 -0.01
C ALA A 64 0.55 3.98 0.80
N ALA A 65 1.13 3.18 1.69
CA ALA A 65 0.41 2.25 2.56
C ALA A 65 -0.53 2.99 3.53
N ARG A 66 -0.09 4.11 4.13
CA ARG A 66 -0.94 4.97 4.97
C ARG A 66 -2.10 5.59 4.19
N ALA A 67 -1.84 6.07 2.97
CA ALA A 67 -2.89 6.57 2.11
C ALA A 67 -3.92 5.47 1.82
N ALA A 68 -3.48 4.29 1.38
CA ALA A 68 -4.37 3.16 1.15
C ALA A 68 -5.18 2.78 2.40
N ARG A 69 -4.56 2.79 3.59
CA ARG A 69 -5.24 2.52 4.86
C ARG A 69 -6.34 3.53 5.20
N ALA A 70 -6.18 4.79 4.77
CA ALA A 70 -7.17 5.85 4.99
C ALA A 70 -8.49 5.61 4.23
N ALA A 71 -8.47 4.78 3.18
CA ALA A 71 -9.69 4.37 2.46
C ALA A 71 -10.67 3.55 3.34
N PHE A 72 -10.20 3.03 4.47
CA PHE A 72 -10.99 2.22 5.41
C PHE A 72 -11.44 3.02 6.65
N GLY A 73 -11.41 4.35 6.59
CA GLY A 73 -11.81 5.24 7.68
C GLY A 73 -13.30 5.16 8.04
N VAL A 74 -13.67 5.78 9.16
CA VAL A 74 -15.04 5.75 9.74
C VAL A 74 -16.08 6.44 8.85
N LYS A 75 -15.67 7.39 8.02
CA LYS A 75 -16.56 8.10 7.08
C LYS A 75 -16.10 7.79 5.67
N ASP A 76 -17.05 7.37 4.83
CA ASP A 76 -16.83 7.15 3.39
C ASP A 76 -15.77 6.07 3.16
N SER A 77 -16.06 4.87 3.68
CA SER A 77 -15.18 3.71 3.64
C SER A 77 -15.34 3.00 2.31
N ILE A 78 -14.25 2.46 1.78
CA ILE A 78 -14.30 1.63 0.58
C ILE A 78 -15.15 0.36 0.79
N ARG A 79 -15.30 -0.07 2.04
CA ARG A 79 -16.20 -1.17 2.44
C ARG A 79 -17.67 -0.87 2.22
N ASP A 80 -18.06 0.40 2.16
CA ASP A 80 -19.44 0.80 1.90
C ASP A 80 -19.81 0.61 0.41
N VAL A 81 -18.80 0.42 -0.45
CA VAL A 81 -18.97 0.36 -1.91
C VAL A 81 -18.52 -0.97 -2.50
N LEU A 82 -17.50 -1.60 -1.93
CA LEU A 82 -16.88 -2.82 -2.47
C LEU A 82 -17.01 -4.01 -1.51
N PRO A 83 -17.05 -5.25 -2.02
CA PRO A 83 -17.28 -6.42 -1.20
C PRO A 83 -16.08 -6.75 -0.30
N PRO A 84 -16.31 -7.36 0.89
CA PRO A 84 -15.26 -7.81 1.80
C PRO A 84 -14.21 -8.72 1.15
N SER A 85 -14.61 -9.51 0.14
CA SER A 85 -13.72 -10.43 -0.57
C SER A 85 -12.55 -9.75 -1.28
N VAL A 86 -12.64 -8.45 -1.59
CA VAL A 86 -11.53 -7.67 -2.16
C VAL A 86 -10.99 -6.64 -1.18
N THR A 87 -11.82 -6.10 -0.28
CA THR A 87 -11.38 -5.06 0.66
C THR A 87 -10.57 -5.63 1.82
N GLU A 88 -10.93 -6.80 2.36
CA GLU A 88 -10.22 -7.36 3.51
C GLU A 88 -8.81 -7.87 3.17
N PRO A 89 -8.59 -8.60 2.05
CA PRO A 89 -7.23 -8.98 1.65
C PRO A 89 -6.32 -7.77 1.42
N PHE A 90 -6.87 -6.69 0.83
CA PHE A 90 -6.12 -5.45 0.64
C PHE A 90 -5.76 -4.79 1.97
N LEU A 91 -6.70 -4.73 2.91
CA LEU A 91 -6.45 -4.18 4.24
C LEU A 91 -5.36 -4.96 4.99
N GLU A 92 -5.45 -6.29 4.96
CA GLU A 92 -4.47 -7.18 5.60
C GLU A 92 -3.07 -6.98 5.01
N ALA A 93 -2.97 -6.90 3.67
CA ALA A 93 -1.70 -6.66 2.99
C ALA A 93 -1.08 -5.30 3.38
N ILE A 94 -1.88 -4.23 3.45
CA ILE A 94 -1.42 -2.91 3.90
C ILE A 94 -0.94 -2.94 5.35
N ASP A 95 -1.72 -3.54 6.26
CA ASP A 95 -1.40 -3.59 7.68
C ASP A 95 -0.13 -4.42 7.93
N ARG A 96 0.05 -5.53 7.19
CA ARG A 96 1.30 -6.31 7.19
C ARG A 96 2.49 -5.48 6.69
N LEU A 97 2.35 -4.78 5.58
CA LEU A 97 3.41 -3.93 5.02
C LEU A 97 3.81 -2.82 6.00
N LEU A 98 2.84 -2.11 6.60
CA LEU A 98 3.10 -1.07 7.60
C LEU A 98 3.85 -1.61 8.81
N LYS A 99 3.53 -2.83 9.28
CA LYS A 99 4.22 -3.48 10.40
C LYS A 99 5.68 -3.80 10.07
N LEU A 100 5.97 -4.31 8.87
CA LEU A 100 7.33 -4.62 8.45
C LEU A 100 8.16 -3.34 8.27
N ILE A 101 7.59 -2.30 7.65
CA ILE A 101 8.25 -1.00 7.54
C ILE A 101 8.56 -0.42 8.93
N ALA A 102 7.61 -0.47 9.87
CA ALA A 102 7.85 0.03 11.23
C ALA A 102 9.00 -0.73 11.92
N ARG A 103 9.07 -2.06 11.75
CA ARG A 103 10.19 -2.86 12.27
C ARG A 103 11.52 -2.45 11.64
N TRP A 104 11.54 -2.27 10.33
CA TRP A 104 12.74 -1.83 9.61
C TRP A 104 13.24 -0.46 10.08
N GLU A 105 12.33 0.51 10.25
CA GLU A 105 12.67 1.84 10.77
C GLU A 105 13.32 1.76 12.15
N MET A 106 12.82 0.90 13.04
CA MET A 106 13.41 0.72 14.37
C MET A 106 14.86 0.21 14.29
N HIS A 107 15.13 -0.79 13.44
CA HIS A 107 16.48 -1.37 13.32
C HIS A 107 17.46 -0.50 12.52
N ARG A 108 16.97 0.49 11.77
CA ARG A 108 17.83 1.45 11.04
C ARG A 108 18.43 2.52 11.97
N HIS A 109 17.82 2.73 13.13
CA HIS A 109 18.25 3.75 14.10
C HIS A 109 19.11 3.20 15.24
N ASP A 110 19.34 1.88 15.28
CA ASP A 110 20.31 1.19 16.14
C ASP A 110 21.67 1.06 15.44
#